data_AF-A0A3N0Y150-F1
#
_entry.id   AF-A0A3N0Y150-F1
#
_cell.length_a   1.000
_cell.length_b   1.000
_cell.length_c   1.000
_cell.angle_alpha   90.00
_cell.angle_beta   90.00
_cell.angle_gamma   90.00
#
_symmetry.space_group_name_H-M   'P 1'
#
loop_
_entity.id
_entity.type
_entity.pdbx_description
1 polymer ?
#
loop_
_entity_poly.entity_id
_entity_poly.type
_entity_poly.pdbx_seq_one_letter_code
_entity_poly.pdbx_strand_id
1 'polypeptide(L)'
;MTVVRQIFPLWRDSSVSCMRNNHRISSLLCDPQEGYLQSLEVSNLYLYDSVLMLANAFYRKLEDRKWHSMASLNCIRKSTKPWNGGWSMLETIQKGRITGLTGIMDFMDNGSNSHVQFEILGTSFSETFGKDIKRSTSFSLLSSAAQEEINVANCNFHPAMETNVETCC
;
A
#
# COMPACT_ATOMS: atom_id res chain seq x y z
N MET A 1 21.28 12.14 -8.62
CA MET A 1 20.24 12.17 -7.57
C MET A 1 19.43 10.90 -7.72
N THR A 2 19.19 10.21 -6.62
CA THR A 2 18.42 8.96 -6.60
C THR A 2 17.22 9.17 -5.68
N VAL A 3 16.03 8.77 -6.13
CA VAL A 3 14.79 8.89 -5.37
C VAL A 3 14.18 7.51 -5.26
N VAL A 4 13.91 7.09 -4.03
CA VAL A 4 13.11 5.88 -3.75
C VAL A 4 11.73 6.34 -3.36
N ARG A 5 10.70 5.83 -4.02
CA ARG A 5 9.31 6.13 -3.65
C ARG A 5 8.44 4.88 -3.70
N GLN A 6 7.44 4.86 -2.82
CA GLN A 6 6.41 3.84 -2.85
C GLN A 6 5.60 4.00 -4.14
N ILE A 7 5.26 2.87 -4.76
CA ILE A 7 4.40 2.81 -5.94
C ILE A 7 3.18 1.94 -5.66
N PHE A 8 2.13 2.23 -6.41
CA PHE A 8 0.89 1.46 -6.40
C PHE A 8 0.64 0.90 -7.80
N PRO A 9 -0.04 -0.26 -7.93
CA PRO A 9 -0.32 -0.84 -9.22
C PRO A 9 -1.13 0.12 -10.09
N LEU A 10 -0.53 0.53 -11.21
CA LEU A 10 -1.18 1.34 -12.23
C LEU A 10 -2.05 0.44 -13.10
N TRP A 11 -3.34 0.74 -13.17
CA TRP A 11 -4.29 0.03 -14.02
C TRP A 11 -4.23 0.64 -15.43
N ARG A 12 -3.67 -0.12 -16.38
CA ARG A 12 -3.35 0.37 -17.73
C ARG A 12 -4.60 0.64 -18.59
N ASP A 13 -5.71 -0.04 -18.30
CA ASP A 13 -6.97 0.14 -19.04
C ASP A 13 -7.85 1.18 -18.35
N SER A 14 -8.08 2.31 -19.02
CA SER A 14 -8.91 3.43 -18.53
C SER A 14 -10.38 3.04 -18.30
N SER A 15 -10.91 2.04 -19.02
CA SER A 15 -12.27 1.54 -18.84
C SER A 15 -12.46 0.69 -17.57
N VAL A 16 -11.36 0.18 -16.99
CA VAL A 16 -11.35 -0.68 -15.80
C VAL A 16 -10.61 -0.02 -14.62
N SER A 17 -9.91 1.10 -14.85
CA SER A 17 -9.10 1.78 -13.84
C SER A 17 -9.89 2.17 -12.59
N CYS A 18 -11.17 2.48 -12.75
CA CYS A 18 -12.07 2.92 -11.68
C CYS A 18 -13.08 1.86 -11.22
N MET A 19 -12.94 0.60 -11.66
CA MET A 19 -13.80 -0.50 -11.24
C MET A 19 -12.99 -1.60 -10.54
N ARG A 20 -13.45 -2.08 -9.38
CA ARG A 20 -12.84 -3.20 -8.63
C ARG A 20 -13.91 -4.19 -8.24
N ASN A 21 -13.99 -5.36 -8.89
CA ASN A 21 -14.98 -6.40 -8.54
C ASN A 21 -16.41 -5.83 -8.38
N ASN A 22 -16.88 -5.07 -9.38
CA ASN A 22 -18.17 -4.33 -9.40
C ASN A 22 -18.29 -3.13 -8.43
N HIS A 23 -17.27 -2.84 -7.62
CA HIS A 23 -17.18 -1.59 -6.86
C HIS A 23 -16.69 -0.45 -7.75
N ARG A 24 -17.47 0.63 -7.83
CA ARG A 24 -17.12 1.83 -8.61
C ARG A 24 -16.39 2.84 -7.74
N ILE A 25 -15.17 3.17 -8.13
CA ILE A 25 -14.33 4.20 -7.53
C ILE A 25 -14.64 5.53 -8.22
N SER A 26 -14.66 6.63 -7.46
CA SER A 26 -14.79 7.99 -8.01
C SER A 26 -13.63 8.28 -8.97
N SER A 27 -13.92 8.81 -10.18
CA SER A 27 -12.89 9.11 -11.19
C SER A 27 -11.77 9.99 -10.65
N LEU A 28 -12.12 10.92 -9.76
CA LEU A 28 -11.19 11.79 -9.04
C LEU A 28 -10.05 11.01 -8.33
N LEU A 29 -10.30 9.77 -7.89
CA LEU A 29 -9.37 8.93 -7.13
C LEU A 29 -8.71 7.81 -7.97
N CYS A 30 -9.00 7.67 -9.25
CA CYS A 30 -8.52 6.55 -10.08
C CYS A 30 -8.16 6.94 -11.52
N ASP A 31 -8.60 8.10 -11.99
CA ASP A 31 -8.24 8.64 -13.30
C ASP A 31 -7.00 9.55 -13.19
N PRO A 32 -5.85 9.16 -13.77
CA PRO A 32 -4.63 9.97 -13.74
C PRO A 32 -4.74 11.27 -14.54
N GLN A 33 -5.74 11.41 -15.43
CA GLN A 33 -5.94 12.60 -16.25
C GLN A 33 -6.54 13.77 -15.48
N GLU A 34 -7.28 13.52 -14.40
CA GLU A 34 -7.91 14.58 -13.60
C GLU A 34 -6.90 15.38 -12.75
N GLY A 35 -5.63 14.95 -12.70
CA GLY A 35 -4.55 15.65 -12.00
C GLY A 35 -4.63 15.60 -10.46
N TYR A 36 -5.83 15.47 -9.89
CA TYR A 36 -6.04 15.35 -8.44
C TYR A 36 -5.31 14.15 -7.84
N LEU A 37 -5.26 13.03 -8.56
CA LEU A 37 -4.48 11.86 -8.17
C LEU A 37 -3.02 12.16 -7.85
N GLN A 38 -2.41 13.10 -8.57
CA GLN A 38 -1.00 13.48 -8.40
C GLN A 38 -0.78 14.33 -7.14
N SER A 39 -1.86 14.92 -6.60
CA SER A 39 -1.87 15.72 -5.38
C SER A 39 -2.23 14.93 -4.12
N LEU A 40 -2.72 13.69 -4.28
CA LEU A 40 -3.10 12.86 -3.15
C LEU A 40 -1.89 12.37 -2.38
N GLU A 41 -1.93 12.54 -1.06
CA GLU A 41 -1.02 11.87 -0.15
C GLU A 41 -1.24 10.34 -0.16
N VAL A 42 -0.17 9.59 0.08
CA VAL A 42 -0.19 8.12 0.22
C VAL A 42 -1.20 7.68 1.29
N SER A 43 -1.31 8.45 2.38
CA SER A 43 -2.28 8.24 3.48
C SER A 43 -3.73 8.19 2.99
N ASN A 44 -4.09 9.02 2.00
CA ASN A 44 -5.45 9.08 1.46
C ASN A 44 -5.84 7.80 0.72
N LEU A 45 -4.87 7.18 0.02
CA LEU A 45 -5.08 5.92 -0.69
C LEU A 45 -5.32 4.77 0.30
N TYR A 46 -4.53 4.72 1.38
CA TYR A 46 -4.73 3.76 2.45
C TYR A 46 -6.03 4.00 3.23
N LEU A 47 -6.44 5.26 3.40
CA LEU A 47 -7.72 5.59 4.05
C LEU A 47 -8.90 5.07 3.24
N TYR A 48 -8.88 5.26 1.92
CA TYR A 48 -9.90 4.71 1.02
C TYR A 48 -10.02 3.20 1.17
N ASP A 49 -8.89 2.50 1.08
CA ASP A 49 -8.84 1.05 1.16
C ASP A 49 -9.24 0.53 2.55
N SER A 50 -8.94 1.28 3.62
CA SER A 50 -9.38 0.95 4.98
C SER A 50 -10.90 0.98 5.11
N VAL A 51 -11.56 1.98 4.52
CA VAL A 51 -13.04 2.06 4.49
C VAL A 51 -13.63 0.92 3.66
N LEU A 52 -13.03 0.61 2.52
CA LEU A 52 -13.44 -0.52 1.67
C LEU A 52 -13.31 -1.87 2.41
N MET A 53 -12.23 -2.07 3.18
CA MET A 53 -12.03 -3.25 4.02
C MET A 53 -13.11 -3.37 5.09
N LEU A 54 -13.41 -2.29 5.81
CA LEU A 54 -14.48 -2.27 6.82
C LEU A 54 -15.85 -2.59 6.22
N ALA A 55 -16.17 -2.02 5.05
CA ALA A 55 -17.41 -2.30 4.35
C ALA A 55 -17.54 -3.80 4.00
N ASN A 56 -16.46 -4.43 3.52
CA ASN A 56 -16.41 -5.86 3.24
C ASN A 56 -16.58 -6.70 4.52
N ALA A 57 -15.94 -6.30 5.63
CA ALA A 57 -16.07 -7.00 6.91
C ALA A 57 -17.51 -6.93 7.46
N PHE A 58 -18.17 -5.77 7.36
CA PHE A 58 -19.57 -5.61 7.76
C PHE A 58 -20.51 -6.44 6.89
N TYR A 59 -20.30 -6.43 5.57
CA TYR A 59 -21.07 -7.24 4.64
C TYR A 59 -21.01 -8.73 5.01
N ARG A 60 -19.80 -9.27 5.20
CA ARG A 60 -19.60 -10.68 5.60
C ARG A 60 -20.28 -11.02 6.94
N LYS A 61 -20.18 -10.13 7.93
CA LYS A 61 -20.84 -10.34 9.24
C LYS A 61 -22.36 -10.42 9.13
N LEU A 62 -22.95 -9.59 8.27
CA LEU A 62 -24.39 -9.57 8.02
C LEU A 62 -24.83 -10.80 7.24
N GLU A 63 -24.11 -11.16 6.18
CA GLU A 63 -24.35 -12.34 5.35
C GLU A 63 -24.30 -13.64 6.18
N ASP A 64 -23.27 -13.79 7.01
CA ASP A 64 -23.09 -14.93 7.91
C ASP A 64 -24.07 -14.96 9.09
N ARG A 65 -24.91 -13.93 9.27
CA ARG A 65 -25.80 -13.74 10.42
C ARG A 65 -25.06 -13.75 11.77
N LYS A 66 -23.81 -13.30 11.79
CA LYS A 66 -22.93 -13.21 12.98
C LYS A 66 -22.76 -11.78 13.49
N TRP A 67 -23.70 -10.90 13.15
CA TRP A 67 -23.66 -9.50 13.54
C TRP A 67 -23.84 -9.32 15.05
N HIS A 68 -22.96 -8.51 15.65
CA HIS A 68 -23.12 -8.03 17.02
C HIS A 68 -23.34 -6.52 16.97
N SER A 69 -24.43 -6.04 17.56
CA SER A 69 -24.72 -4.61 17.62
C SER A 69 -23.63 -3.83 18.35
N MET A 70 -23.44 -2.58 17.94
CA MET A 70 -22.53 -1.64 18.59
C MET A 70 -22.98 -1.36 20.03
N ALA A 71 -22.02 -1.05 20.90
CA ALA A 71 -22.26 -0.67 22.29
C ALA A 71 -21.77 0.76 22.54
N SER A 72 -22.52 1.54 23.31
CA SER A 72 -22.07 2.83 23.79
C SER A 72 -21.09 2.61 24.96
N LEU A 73 -19.82 2.99 24.76
CA LEU A 73 -18.75 2.82 25.74
C LEU A 73 -18.25 4.17 26.26
N ASN A 74 -17.69 4.18 27.47
CA ASN A 74 -17.01 5.34 28.04
C ASN A 74 -15.59 4.97 28.46
N CYS A 75 -14.59 5.62 27.88
CA CYS A 75 -13.18 5.24 28.03
C CYS A 75 -12.60 5.51 29.43
N ILE A 76 -13.10 6.52 30.16
CA ILE A 76 -12.50 6.99 31.43
C ILE A 76 -13.05 6.18 32.62
N ARG A 77 -14.28 5.69 32.50
CA ARG A 77 -14.95 4.98 33.59
C ARG A 77 -14.35 3.58 33.77
N LYS A 78 -13.72 3.33 34.93
CA LYS A 78 -13.08 2.04 35.27
C LYS A 78 -14.01 0.82 35.22
N SER A 79 -15.32 1.01 35.37
CA SER A 79 -16.32 -0.08 35.28
C SER A 79 -16.85 -0.35 33.89
N THR A 80 -16.41 0.40 32.87
CA THR A 80 -16.80 0.15 31.47
C THR A 80 -16.29 -1.21 31.03
N LYS A 81 -17.19 -2.05 30.55
CA LYS A 81 -16.85 -3.33 29.91
C LYS A 81 -16.53 -3.10 28.42
N PRO A 82 -15.64 -3.91 27.82
CA PRO A 82 -15.36 -3.80 26.38
C PRO A 82 -16.58 -4.16 25.54
N TRP A 83 -16.55 -3.78 24.25
CA TRP A 83 -17.59 -4.20 23.31
C TRP A 83 -17.55 -5.72 23.11
N ASN A 84 -18.64 -6.40 23.46
CA ASN A 84 -18.75 -7.86 23.36
C ASN A 84 -18.50 -8.39 21.93
N GLY A 85 -18.86 -7.62 20.90
CA GLY A 85 -18.64 -7.98 19.50
C GLY A 85 -17.24 -7.65 18.97
N GLY A 86 -16.40 -6.97 19.77
CA GLY A 86 -15.11 -6.42 19.32
C GLY A 86 -14.15 -7.47 18.78
N TRP A 87 -13.97 -8.58 19.51
CA TRP A 87 -13.09 -9.67 19.09
C TRP A 87 -13.55 -10.33 17.78
N SER A 88 -14.85 -10.65 17.71
CA SER A 88 -15.45 -11.27 16.52
C SER A 88 -15.34 -10.37 15.29
N MET A 89 -15.53 -9.05 15.46
CA MET A 89 -15.36 -8.08 14.38
C MET A 89 -13.89 -7.94 13.95
N LEU A 90 -12.98 -7.79 14.91
CA LEU A 90 -11.54 -7.69 14.65
C LEU A 90 -11.03 -8.88 13.84
N GLU A 91 -11.41 -10.10 14.21
CA GLU A 91 -11.02 -11.31 13.49
C GLU A 91 -11.53 -11.30 12.04
N THR A 92 -12.72 -10.75 11.78
CA THR A 92 -13.26 -10.66 10.42
C THR A 92 -12.54 -9.63 9.57
N ILE A 93 -12.14 -8.50 10.18
CA ILE A 93 -11.33 -7.48 9.52
C ILE A 93 -9.94 -8.05 9.20
N GLN A 94 -9.31 -8.74 10.16
CA GLN A 94 -7.97 -9.33 9.99
C GLN A 94 -7.94 -10.41 8.91
N LYS A 95 -8.99 -11.22 8.77
CA LYS A 95 -9.15 -12.20 7.68
C LYS A 95 -9.69 -11.58 6.38
N GLY A 96 -9.87 -10.26 6.37
CA GLY A 96 -10.32 -9.51 5.21
C GLY A 96 -9.23 -9.42 4.15
N ARG A 97 -9.65 -9.46 2.88
CA ARG A 97 -8.79 -9.22 1.73
C ARG A 97 -9.58 -8.44 0.70
N ILE A 98 -9.03 -7.32 0.25
CA ILE A 98 -9.64 -6.44 -0.75
C ILE A 98 -8.65 -6.11 -1.87
N THR A 99 -9.17 -5.56 -2.97
CA THR A 99 -8.36 -4.96 -4.05
C THR A 99 -8.84 -3.53 -4.26
N GLY A 100 -8.02 -2.56 -3.86
CA GLY A 100 -8.36 -1.14 -3.81
C GLY A 100 -7.45 -0.27 -4.66
N LEU A 101 -7.18 0.94 -4.17
CA LEU A 101 -6.27 1.92 -4.78
C LEU A 101 -4.80 1.55 -4.53
N THR A 102 -4.49 0.95 -3.39
CA THR A 102 -3.12 0.53 -3.03
C THR A 102 -2.73 -0.84 -3.59
N GLY A 103 -3.64 -1.49 -4.33
CA GLY A 103 -3.48 -2.86 -4.81
C GLY A 103 -4.23 -3.84 -3.92
N ILE A 104 -3.60 -4.98 -3.64
CA ILE A 104 -4.14 -5.94 -2.67
C ILE A 104 -3.85 -5.42 -1.27
N MET A 105 -4.85 -5.47 -0.40
CA MET A 105 -4.69 -5.23 1.03
C MET A 105 -5.27 -6.41 1.79
N ASP A 106 -4.43 -7.02 2.63
CA ASP A 106 -4.74 -8.04 3.62
C ASP A 106 -3.85 -7.85 4.86
N PHE A 107 -4.11 -8.62 5.92
CA PHE A 107 -3.34 -8.56 7.15
C PHE A 107 -2.66 -9.90 7.42
N MET A 108 -1.38 -9.86 7.79
CA MET A 108 -0.65 -11.01 8.32
C MET A 108 -1.12 -11.32 9.75
N ASP A 109 -0.65 -12.44 10.32
CA ASP A 109 -0.99 -12.86 11.69
C ASP A 109 -0.62 -11.81 12.75
N ASN A 110 0.40 -10.98 12.49
CA ASN A 110 0.80 -9.87 13.34
C ASN A 110 -0.03 -8.57 13.13
N GLY A 111 -1.03 -8.60 12.26
CA GLY A 111 -1.91 -7.47 11.95
C GLY A 111 -1.32 -6.43 10.98
N SER A 112 -0.15 -6.66 10.39
CA SER A 112 0.45 -5.73 9.41
C SER A 112 0.04 -6.04 7.98
N ASN A 113 -0.02 -5.00 7.14
CA ASN A 113 -0.23 -5.15 5.71
C ASN A 113 1.07 -5.61 5.04
N SER A 114 1.00 -6.72 4.31
CA SER A 114 2.17 -7.35 3.67
C SER A 114 2.55 -6.71 2.33
N HIS A 115 1.66 -5.94 1.71
CA HIS A 115 1.84 -5.44 0.34
C HIS A 115 2.42 -4.03 0.30
N VAL A 116 3.69 -3.93 -0.10
CA VAL A 116 4.32 -2.65 -0.43
C VAL A 116 5.34 -2.83 -1.56
N GLN A 117 5.31 -1.88 -2.49
CA GLN A 117 6.19 -1.84 -3.66
C GLN A 117 6.89 -0.49 -3.73
N PHE A 118 8.14 -0.50 -4.19
CA PHE A 118 8.95 0.69 -4.35
C PHE A 118 9.50 0.75 -5.77
N GLU A 119 9.76 1.96 -6.26
CA GLU A 119 10.62 2.18 -7.42
C GLU A 119 11.81 3.06 -7.08
N ILE A 120 12.91 2.79 -7.78
CA ILE A 120 14.13 3.58 -7.70
C ILE A 120 14.25 4.38 -8.99
N LEU A 121 14.26 5.70 -8.85
CA LEU A 121 14.44 6.65 -9.94
C LEU A 121 15.85 7.22 -9.88
N GLY A 122 16.58 7.12 -10.99
CA GLY A 122 17.90 7.72 -11.17
C GLY A 122 17.84 8.90 -12.13
N THR A 123 18.66 9.93 -11.88
CA THR A 123 18.87 10.99 -12.88
C THR A 123 19.86 10.53 -13.93
N SER A 124 19.49 10.60 -15.22
CA SER A 124 20.42 10.48 -16.34
C SER A 124 20.63 11.82 -17.01
N PHE A 125 21.83 12.08 -17.53
CA PHE A 125 22.11 13.28 -18.32
C PHE A 125 22.45 12.87 -19.75
N SER A 126 21.92 13.60 -20.73
CA SER A 126 22.32 13.49 -22.12
C SER A 126 22.52 14.88 -22.71
N GLU A 127 23.47 15.04 -23.63
CA GLU A 127 23.72 16.32 -24.29
C GLU A 127 22.51 16.81 -25.13
N THR A 128 21.65 15.89 -25.57
CA THR A 128 20.47 16.19 -26.42
C THR A 128 19.22 16.53 -25.64
N PHE A 129 18.96 15.86 -24.50
CA PHE A 129 17.73 16.03 -23.72
C PHE A 129 17.95 16.67 -22.35
N GLY A 130 19.20 16.98 -21.98
CA GLY A 130 19.55 17.53 -20.67
C GLY A 130 19.37 16.50 -19.54
N LYS A 131 18.92 16.98 -18.38
CA LYS A 131 18.70 16.15 -17.18
C LYS A 131 17.33 15.47 -17.26
N ASP A 132 17.33 14.15 -17.23
CA ASP A 132 16.16 13.28 -17.31
C ASP A 132 16.06 12.37 -16.07
N ILE A 133 14.87 11.87 -15.76
CA ILE A 133 14.62 10.92 -14.68
C ILE A 133 14.20 9.59 -15.30
N LYS A 134 15.00 8.54 -15.06
CA LYS A 134 14.71 7.19 -15.53
C LYS A 134 14.45 6.25 -14.36
N ARG A 135 13.48 5.36 -14.53
CA ARG A 135 13.24 4.27 -13.59
C ARG A 135 14.34 3.22 -13.78
N SER A 136 15.14 3.01 -12.73
CA SER A 136 16.22 2.03 -12.75
C SER A 136 15.72 0.64 -12.43
N THR A 137 14.90 0.50 -11.38
CA THR A 137 14.32 -0.79 -10.96
C THR A 137 13.08 -0.59 -10.08
N SER A 138 12.35 -1.68 -9.80
CA SER A 138 11.24 -1.73 -8.85
C SER A 138 11.31 -3.02 -8.02
N PHE A 139 11.03 -2.94 -6.72
CA PHE A 139 11.10 -4.09 -5.81
C PHE A 139 9.88 -4.14 -4.86
N SER A 140 9.60 -5.31 -4.31
CA SER A 140 8.49 -5.54 -3.36
C SER A 140 8.98 -6.23 -2.09
N LEU A 141 8.60 -5.73 -0.91
CA LEU A 141 9.07 -6.26 0.39
C LEU A 141 8.53 -7.65 0.75
N LEU A 142 7.63 -8.21 -0.07
CA LEU A 142 7.12 -9.58 0.07
C LEU A 142 8.14 -10.67 -0.27
N SER A 143 9.30 -10.31 -0.82
CA SER A 143 10.35 -11.26 -1.19
C SER A 143 11.54 -11.13 -0.23
N SER A 144 12.07 -12.25 0.24
CA SER A 144 13.41 -12.31 0.85
C SER A 144 14.51 -11.75 -0.07
N ALA A 145 14.24 -11.71 -1.38
CA ALA A 145 15.06 -11.07 -2.41
C ALA A 145 15.07 -9.53 -2.34
N ALA A 146 14.11 -8.88 -1.67
CA ALA A 146 14.08 -7.42 -1.57
C ALA A 146 15.27 -6.85 -0.79
N GLN A 147 15.73 -7.58 0.24
CA GLN A 147 16.93 -7.18 0.99
C GLN A 147 18.19 -7.31 0.14
N GLU A 148 18.25 -8.35 -0.71
CA GLU A 148 19.36 -8.61 -1.62
C GLU A 148 19.38 -7.60 -2.78
N GLU A 149 18.23 -7.25 -3.36
CA GLU A 149 18.12 -6.22 -4.41
C GLU A 149 18.41 -4.80 -3.89
N ILE A 150 18.02 -4.47 -2.66
CA ILE A 150 18.42 -3.21 -2.01
C ILE A 150 19.94 -3.16 -1.82
N ASN A 151 20.56 -4.27 -1.40
CA ASN A 151 22.01 -4.35 -1.23
C ASN A 151 22.74 -4.26 -2.57
N VAL A 152 22.26 -4.93 -3.62
CA VAL A 152 22.82 -4.87 -4.99
C VAL A 152 22.64 -3.48 -5.61
N ALA A 153 21.49 -2.83 -5.42
CA ALA A 153 21.29 -1.44 -5.84
C ALA A 153 22.31 -0.53 -5.14
N ASN A 154 22.50 -0.68 -3.83
CA ASN A 154 23.52 0.08 -3.08
C ASN A 154 24.95 -0.19 -3.57
N CYS A 155 25.35 -1.44 -3.88
CA CYS A 155 26.68 -1.75 -4.42
C CYS A 155 26.89 -1.14 -5.84
N ASN A 156 25.85 -1.00 -6.67
CA ASN A 156 25.94 -0.43 -8.03
C ASN A 156 25.96 1.11 -8.10
N PHE A 157 25.63 1.81 -7.01
CA PHE A 157 25.51 3.28 -6.99
C PHE A 157 26.70 4.00 -6.33
N HIS A 158 27.76 3.29 -5.91
CA HIS A 158 28.98 3.92 -5.42
C HIS A 158 29.85 4.39 -6.61
N PRO A 159 30.09 5.71 -6.80
CA PRO A 159 31.13 6.15 -7.70
C PRO A 159 32.48 5.83 -7.06
N ALA A 160 33.41 5.36 -7.87
CA ALA A 160 34.78 5.09 -7.49
C ALA A 160 35.40 6.27 -6.71
N MET A 161 35.54 6.12 -5.40
CA MET A 161 36.54 6.81 -4.58
C MET A 161 36.78 6.02 -3.30
N GLU A 162 37.92 5.34 -3.31
CA GLU A 162 38.78 4.94 -2.19
C GLU A 162 38.24 4.02 -1.07
N THR A 163 38.75 2.78 -1.14
CA THR A 163 39.23 1.93 -0.03
C THR A 163 38.22 1.53 1.06
N ASN A 164 37.47 0.46 0.80
CA ASN A 164 37.56 -0.80 1.55
C ASN A 164 36.58 -1.81 0.93
N VAL A 165 37.12 -2.62 0.01
CA VAL A 165 36.43 -3.77 -0.58
C VAL A 165 36.51 -4.91 0.41
N GLU A 166 35.57 -4.97 1.36
CA GLU A 166 35.37 -6.15 2.19
C GLU A 166 33.96 -6.13 2.79
N THR A 167 32.97 -6.44 1.93
CA THR A 167 31.64 -7.08 2.19
C THR A 167 30.56 -6.63 1.18
N CYS A 168 30.72 -7.01 -0.10
CA CYS A 168 29.55 -7.47 -0.88
C CYS A 168 29.83 -8.98 -1.08
N CYS A 169 29.32 -9.83 -0.17
CA CYS A 169 29.33 -11.29 -0.28
C CYS A 169 27.96 -11.77 -0.74
#